data_AF-A0A930GW35-F1
#
_entry.id   AF-A0A930GW35-F1
#
_cell.length_a   1.000
_cell.length_b   1.000
_cell.length_c   1.000
_cell.angle_alpha   90.00
_cell.angle_beta   90.00
_cell.angle_gamma   90.00
#
_symmetry.space_group_name_H-M   'P 1'
#
loop_
_entity.id
_entity.type
_entity.pdbx_description
1 polymer ?
#
loop_
_entity_poly.entity_id
_entity_poly.type
_entity_poly.pdbx_seq_one_letter_code
_entity_poly.pdbx_strand_id
1 'polypeptide(L)'
;MERVHNDGRDKKGIRSYTHSKKEKRNLARLELEKHIESHIEEAIAEKQVKVYLQPNVRGLTQRVCGAEALSRWIDPKYGMIYPGDFIS
;
A
#
# COMPACT_ATOMS: atom_id res chain seq x y z
N MET A 1 42.91 -43.86 12.00
CA MET A 1 42.13 -43.10 12.99
C MET A 1 41.83 -41.75 12.35
N GLU A 2 40.84 -41.72 11.45
CA GLU A 2 40.44 -40.50 10.73
C GLU A 2 39.10 -40.78 10.06
N ARG A 3 38.03 -40.14 10.53
CA ARG A 3 36.85 -39.78 9.74
C ARG A 3 36.20 -38.57 10.39
N VAL A 4 36.57 -37.40 9.88
CA VAL A 4 35.89 -36.13 10.12
C VAL A 4 34.45 -36.25 9.63
N HIS A 5 33.49 -36.23 10.54
CA HIS A 5 32.08 -36.06 10.18
C HIS A 5 31.87 -34.59 9.82
N ASN A 6 31.67 -34.34 8.53
CA ASN A 6 31.43 -33.01 7.97
C ASN A 6 29.93 -32.67 8.15
N ASP A 7 29.56 -31.98 9.23
CA ASP A 7 28.24 -31.35 9.38
C ASP A 7 28.31 -29.97 8.72
N GLY A 8 28.02 -29.93 7.42
CA GLY A 8 27.98 -28.72 6.61
C GLY A 8 26.62 -28.59 5.94
N ARG A 9 25.55 -28.36 6.70
CA ARG A 9 24.28 -27.90 6.12
C ARG A 9 24.43 -26.44 5.65
N ASP A 10 24.71 -26.29 4.37
CA ASP A 10 24.72 -25.03 3.62
C ASP A 10 23.42 -24.23 3.81
N LYS A 11 23.45 -23.21 4.67
CA LYS A 11 22.39 -22.20 4.79
C LYS A 11 22.59 -21.06 3.79
N LYS A 12 22.56 -21.32 2.49
CA LYS A 12 22.66 -20.29 1.42
C LYS A 12 21.32 -19.95 0.73
N GLY A 13 20.19 -20.07 1.44
CA GLY A 13 18.86 -19.96 0.80
C GLY A 13 18.05 -18.68 1.04
N ILE A 14 18.29 -17.89 2.08
CA ILE A 14 17.28 -16.92 2.57
C ILE A 14 17.65 -15.44 2.31
N ARG A 15 18.93 -15.14 2.06
CA ARG A 15 19.43 -13.75 2.09
C ARG A 15 19.33 -12.98 0.76
N SER A 16 19.13 -13.67 -0.37
CA SER A 16 19.05 -13.05 -1.71
C SER A 16 17.63 -12.62 -2.11
N TYR A 17 16.59 -13.25 -1.55
CA TYR A 17 15.19 -12.94 -1.87
C TYR A 17 14.70 -11.59 -1.32
N THR A 18 15.32 -11.08 -0.27
CA THR A 18 14.92 -9.84 0.40
C THR A 18 15.42 -8.58 -0.30
N HIS A 19 16.57 -8.63 -0.99
CA HIS A 19 17.15 -7.45 -1.63
C HIS A 19 16.37 -7.04 -2.89
N SER A 20 16.18 -7.96 -3.83
CA SER A 20 15.46 -7.69 -5.09
C SER A 20 14.01 -7.25 -4.87
N LYS A 21 13.32 -7.81 -3.87
CA LYS A 21 11.95 -7.37 -3.52
C LYS A 21 11.91 -5.94 -2.98
N LYS A 22 12.92 -5.51 -2.23
CA LYS A 22 12.99 -4.15 -1.68
C LYS A 22 13.21 -3.12 -2.79
N GLU A 23 14.11 -3.39 -3.72
CA GLU A 23 14.39 -2.51 -4.86
C GLU A 23 13.16 -2.35 -5.76
N LYS A 24 12.49 -3.47 -6.10
CA LYS A 24 11.24 -3.44 -6.87
C LYS A 24 10.14 -2.64 -6.17
N ARG A 25 10.00 -2.77 -4.85
CA ARG A 25 9.02 -2.00 -4.06
C ARG A 25 9.33 -0.50 -4.09
N ASN A 26 10.60 -0.12 -3.98
CA ASN A 26 11.01 1.28 -4.04
C ASN A 26 10.73 1.89 -5.42
N LEU A 27 11.01 1.14 -6.50
CA LEU A 27 10.69 1.56 -7.86
C LEU A 27 9.18 1.77 -8.05
N ALA A 28 8.36 0.79 -7.64
CA ALA A 28 6.91 0.88 -7.76
C ALA A 28 6.33 2.08 -6.97
N ARG A 29 6.90 2.39 -5.80
CA ARG A 29 6.51 3.56 -5.01
C ARG A 29 6.84 4.86 -5.75
N LEU A 30 8.05 4.99 -6.29
CA LEU A 30 8.47 6.17 -7.03
C LEU A 30 7.62 6.39 -8.29
N GLU A 31 7.24 5.32 -8.98
CA GLU A 31 6.33 5.39 -10.13
C GLU A 31 4.95 5.88 -9.73
N LEU A 32 4.41 5.40 -8.60
CA LEU A 32 3.12 5.84 -8.08
C LEU A 32 3.17 7.32 -7.65
N GLU A 33 4.21 7.76 -6.95
CA GLU A 33 4.38 9.17 -6.53
C GLU A 33 4.38 10.10 -7.75
N LYS A 34 5.15 9.77 -8.80
CA LYS A 34 5.16 10.55 -10.05
C LYS A 34 3.81 10.55 -10.77
N HIS A 35 3.11 9.42 -10.75
CA HIS A 35 1.77 9.33 -11.35
C HIS A 35 0.80 10.26 -10.63
N ILE A 36 0.80 10.22 -9.30
CA ILE A 36 -0.02 11.08 -8.45
C ILE A 36 0.24 12.56 -8.75
N GLU A 37 1.52 12.98 -8.74
CA GLU A 37 1.90 14.37 -9.01
C GLU A 37 1.41 14.86 -10.39
N SER A 38 1.46 14.00 -11.41
CA SER A 38 1.11 14.37 -12.78
C SER A 38 -0.38 14.30 -13.09
N HIS A 39 -1.19 13.56 -12.32
CA HIS A 39 -2.60 13.31 -12.63
C HIS A 39 -3.60 13.80 -11.57
N ILE A 40 -3.15 14.38 -10.46
CA ILE A 40 -4.05 14.81 -9.38
C ILE A 40 -5.08 15.86 -9.85
N GLU A 41 -4.68 16.81 -10.70
CA GLU A 41 -5.59 17.84 -11.22
C GLU A 41 -6.69 17.22 -12.11
N GLU A 42 -6.30 16.32 -13.02
CA GLU A 42 -7.23 15.56 -13.86
C GLU A 42 -8.17 14.71 -13.00
N ALA A 43 -7.64 14.03 -11.98
CA ALA A 43 -8.43 13.20 -11.09
C ALA A 43 -9.50 13.97 -10.33
N ILE A 44 -9.23 15.23 -9.97
CA ILE A 44 -10.22 16.13 -9.37
C ILE A 44 -11.26 16.54 -10.42
N ALA A 45 -10.82 16.98 -11.60
CA ALA A 45 -11.71 17.41 -12.69
C ALA A 45 -12.68 16.29 -13.11
N GLU A 46 -12.16 15.07 -13.23
CA GLU A 46 -12.89 13.87 -13.63
C GLU A 46 -13.57 13.14 -12.46
N LYS A 47 -13.61 13.74 -11.26
CA LYS A 47 -14.29 13.21 -10.06
C LYS A 47 -13.85 11.79 -9.68
N GLN A 48 -12.58 11.47 -9.90
CA GLN A 48 -11.96 10.20 -9.52
C GLN A 48 -11.70 10.13 -8.02
N VAL A 49 -11.49 11.28 -7.37
CA VAL A 49 -11.43 11.39 -5.90
C VAL A 49 -12.85 11.39 -5.33
N LYS A 50 -13.22 10.30 -4.67
CA LYS A 50 -14.55 10.04 -4.13
C LYS A 50 -14.57 10.09 -2.61
N VAL A 51 -15.75 10.38 -2.06
CA VAL A 51 -16.02 10.28 -0.62
C VAL A 51 -16.57 8.90 -0.30
N TYR A 52 -15.90 8.19 0.60
CA TYR A 52 -16.38 6.96 1.22
C TYR A 52 -16.83 7.30 2.64
N LEU A 53 -17.97 6.75 3.07
CA LEU A 53 -18.53 7.01 4.40
C LEU A 53 -18.30 5.82 5.32
N GLN A 54 -17.53 6.03 6.39
CA GLN A 54 -17.36 5.03 7.45
C GLN A 54 -18.33 5.34 8.59
N PRO A 55 -19.28 4.44 8.92
CA PRO A 55 -20.29 4.72 9.94
C PRO A 55 -19.66 4.78 11.35
N ASN A 56 -20.06 5.79 12.11
CA ASN A 56 -19.80 5.88 13.54
C ASN A 56 -20.99 5.32 14.30
N VAL A 57 -20.76 4.32 15.15
CA VAL A 57 -21.82 3.61 15.89
C VAL A 57 -21.74 3.96 17.37
N ARG A 58 -22.87 4.38 17.95
CA ARG A 58 -22.98 4.64 19.39
C ARG A 58 -23.03 3.31 20.14
N GLY A 59 -21.95 2.97 20.83
CA GLY A 59 -21.79 1.66 21.51
C GLY A 59 -22.91 1.26 22.47
N LEU A 60 -23.51 2.20 23.21
CA LEU A 60 -24.61 1.92 24.14
C LEU A 60 -25.90 1.51 23.44
N THR A 61 -26.22 2.14 22.31
CA THR A 61 -27.50 1.94 21.60
C THR A 61 -27.37 1.06 20.37
N GLN A 62 -26.13 0.79 19.93
CA GLN A 62 -25.80 0.14 18.66
C GLN A 62 -26.42 0.83 17.42
N ARG A 63 -26.78 2.11 17.54
CA ARG A 63 -27.32 2.92 16.44
C ARG A 63 -26.20 3.72 15.79
N VAL A 64 -26.29 3.89 14.47
CA VAL A 64 -25.45 4.84 13.72
C VAL A 64 -25.73 6.25 14.24
N CYS A 65 -24.66 6.97 14.61
CA CYS A 65 -24.74 8.35 15.10
C CYS A 65 -24.04 9.36 14.19
N GLY A 66 -23.39 8.90 13.13
CA GLY A 66 -22.74 9.74 12.12
C GLY A 66 -21.92 8.89 11.16
N ALA A 67 -21.15 9.53 10.29
CA ALA A 67 -20.16 8.87 9.46
C ALA A 67 -18.94 9.78 9.24
N GLU A 68 -17.76 9.19 9.19
CA GLU A 68 -16.54 9.86 8.75
C GLU A 68 -16.48 9.85 7.21
N ALA A 69 -16.23 11.01 6.62
CA ALA A 69 -15.98 11.16 5.20
C ALA A 69 -14.49 10.93 4.91
N LEU A 70 -14.20 9.86 4.18
CA LEU A 70 -12.85 9.44 3.83
C LEU A 70 -12.62 9.62 2.33
N SER A 71 -11.55 10.33 1.96
CA SER A 71 -11.16 10.45 0.56
C SER A 71 -10.59 9.14 0.02
N ARG A 72 -10.98 8.79 -1.20
CA ARG A 72 -10.47 7.63 -1.96
C ARG A 72 -10.34 8.02 -3.42
N TRP A 73 -9.14 7.89 -3.98
CA TRP A 73 -8.95 8.11 -5.40
C TRP A 73 -9.12 6.78 -6.14
N ILE A 74 -10.15 6.69 -6.99
CA ILE A 74 -10.39 5.55 -7.89
C ILE A 74 -9.71 5.85 -9.23
N ASP A 75 -8.41 5.55 -9.30
CA ASP A 75 -7.58 5.76 -10.47
C ASP A 75 -7.81 4.63 -11.50
N PRO A 76 -7.90 4.95 -12.81
CA PRO A 76 -8.16 3.94 -13.85
C PRO A 76 -7.02 2.94 -14.04
N LYS A 77 -5.78 3.29 -13.66
CA LYS A 77 -4.57 2.46 -13.86
C LYS A 77 -4.18 1.71 -12.58
N TYR A 78 -4.14 2.40 -11.44
CA TYR A 78 -3.68 1.87 -10.15
C TYR A 78 -4.83 1.38 -9.26
N GLY A 79 -6.08 1.62 -9.65
CA GLY A 79 -7.24 1.29 -8.83
C GLY A 79 -7.36 2.25 -7.65
N MET A 80 -7.68 1.72 -6.46
CA MET A 80 -7.85 2.57 -5.28
C MET A 80 -6.49 3.02 -4.72
N ILE A 81 -6.20 4.32 -4.82
CA ILE A 81 -5.08 4.99 -4.17
C ILE A 81 -5.55 5.56 -2.83
N TYR A 82 -4.82 5.25 -1.75
CA TYR A 82 -5.22 5.65 -0.40
C TYR A 82 -4.80 7.10 -0.09
N PRO A 83 -5.53 7.80 0.79
CA PRO A 83 -5.22 9.19 1.14
C PRO A 83 -3.79 9.41 1.65
N GLY A 84 -3.19 8.42 2.31
CA GLY A 84 -1.80 8.50 2.76
C GLY A 84 -0.77 8.54 1.62
N ASP A 85 -1.16 8.19 0.39
CA ASP A 85 -0.25 8.19 -0.76
C ASP A 85 -0.30 9.51 -1.56
N PHE A 86 -1.42 10.27 -1.51
CA PHE A 86 -1.61 11.46 -2.37
C PHE A 86 -1.80 12.80 -1.63
N ILE A 87 -1.88 12.82 -0.30
CA ILE A 87 -2.04 14.07 0.48
C ILE A 87 -0.71 14.58 1.06
N SER A 88 0.28 13.71 1.26
CA SER A 88 1.50 13.97 2.05
C SER A 88 2.50 14.90 1.39
#